data_AF-A0A838KJ37-F1
#
_entry.id   AF-A0A838KJ37-F1
#
_cell.length_a   1.000
_cell.length_b   1.000
_cell.length_c   1.000
_cell.angle_alpha   90.00
_cell.angle_beta   90.00
_cell.angle_gamma   90.00
#
_symmetry.space_group_name_H-M   'P 1'
#
loop_
_entity.id
_entity.type
_entity.pdbx_description
1 polymer ?
#
loop_
_entity_poly.entity_id
_entity_poly.type
_entity_poly.pdbx_seq_one_letter_code
_entity_poly.pdbx_strand_id
1 'polypeptide(L)'
;RLLVAGDQVAARDALAAGLPPLLEHVLLQADLTAIAPGPLQSGLARRLRLVADVESTGGATVYRFTPATIRRAFDAGWTASDVNELLEAHSRTPVPQPLTYLVEDIARRHGRVRVGAASSFVRCDDEATLGELLTDRRAAALRLRRLAPTVLAAQSPAVVVLDRLRDMGYTPAAEGSDGDVVVRRPESRRTPVRRSQPVTTTSPREPQPALLVTAVSALRAGERAAAVTVSRPTADVLAILTDAASAGESLWIGYVDAEGRGSQRVIEPVSVVGGQVSAYDHLRGAMRSFAVHRITGVSPVA
;
A
#
# COMPACT_ATOMS: atom_id res chain seq x y z
N ARG A 1 22.62 -34.98 -17.76
CA ARG A 1 22.24 -36.30 -17.20
C ARG A 1 22.41 -36.34 -15.68
N LEU A 2 23.53 -35.88 -15.11
CA LEU A 2 23.75 -35.82 -13.64
C LEU A 2 22.66 -35.04 -12.87
N LEU A 3 22.27 -33.86 -13.37
CA LEU A 3 21.23 -33.03 -12.74
C LEU A 3 19.84 -33.71 -12.70
N VAL A 4 19.53 -34.54 -13.71
CA VAL A 4 18.26 -35.29 -13.81
C VAL A 4 18.28 -36.53 -12.90
N ALA A 5 19.46 -37.06 -12.59
CA ALA A 5 19.65 -38.17 -11.66
C ALA A 5 19.67 -37.75 -10.17
N GLY A 6 19.44 -36.45 -9.87
CA GLY A 6 19.42 -35.92 -8.50
C GLY A 6 20.80 -35.64 -7.89
N ASP A 7 21.89 -35.91 -8.61
CA ASP A 7 23.26 -35.65 -8.12
C ASP A 7 23.68 -34.21 -8.43
N GLN A 8 23.29 -33.30 -7.53
CA GLN A 8 23.58 -31.88 -7.67
C GLN A 8 25.07 -31.54 -7.51
N VAL A 9 25.82 -32.31 -6.70
CA VAL A 9 27.24 -32.04 -6.43
C VAL A 9 28.07 -32.42 -7.64
N ALA A 10 27.90 -33.64 -8.18
CA ALA A 10 28.62 -34.06 -9.39
C ALA A 10 28.22 -33.22 -10.60
N ALA A 11 26.96 -32.80 -10.71
CA ALA A 11 26.53 -31.89 -11.76
C ALA A 11 27.17 -30.49 -11.64
N ARG A 12 27.30 -29.96 -10.42
CA ARG A 12 27.98 -28.69 -10.15
C ARG A 12 29.46 -28.76 -10.53
N ASP A 13 30.15 -29.83 -10.14
CA ASP A 13 31.59 -29.96 -10.39
C ASP A 13 31.88 -30.14 -11.89
N ALA A 14 31.06 -30.95 -12.59
CA ALA A 14 31.14 -31.11 -14.03
C ALA A 14 30.85 -29.79 -14.79
N LEU A 15 29.92 -28.96 -14.28
CA LEU A 15 29.64 -27.65 -14.86
C LEU A 15 30.77 -26.66 -14.57
N ALA A 16 31.29 -26.63 -13.35
CA ALA A 16 32.38 -25.75 -12.94
C ALA A 16 33.63 -25.94 -13.78
N ALA A 17 33.94 -27.18 -14.18
CA ALA A 17 35.06 -27.49 -15.07
C ALA A 17 34.91 -26.88 -16.48
N GLY A 18 33.69 -26.55 -16.91
CA GLY A 18 33.41 -25.95 -18.23
C GLY A 18 33.22 -24.44 -18.21
N LEU A 19 33.23 -23.79 -17.04
CA LEU A 19 33.03 -22.35 -16.91
C LEU A 19 34.37 -21.59 -16.90
N PRO A 20 34.44 -20.39 -17.50
CA PRO A 20 35.62 -19.54 -17.36
C PRO A 20 35.82 -19.10 -15.91
N PRO A 21 37.07 -18.82 -15.50
CA PRO A 21 37.36 -18.36 -14.14
C PRO A 21 36.68 -17.02 -13.86
N LEU A 22 36.14 -16.88 -12.65
CA LEU A 22 35.55 -15.62 -12.20
C LEU A 22 36.65 -14.61 -11.89
N LEU A 23 36.47 -13.38 -12.36
CA LEU A 23 37.41 -12.30 -12.13
C LEU A 23 37.08 -11.52 -10.86
N GLU A 24 38.12 -11.14 -10.14
CA GLU A 24 38.05 -10.28 -8.95
C GLU A 24 38.45 -8.84 -9.25
N HIS A 25 38.63 -8.48 -10.52
CA HIS A 25 39.12 -7.16 -10.89
C HIS A 25 38.48 -6.62 -12.18
N VAL A 26 38.60 -5.31 -12.35
CA VAL A 26 38.21 -4.54 -13.53
C VAL A 26 39.36 -3.64 -14.00
N LEU A 27 39.24 -3.09 -15.19
CA LEU A 27 40.14 -2.08 -15.74
C LEU A 27 39.43 -0.73 -15.71
N LEU A 28 39.92 0.21 -14.91
CA LEU A 28 39.38 1.57 -14.85
C LEU A 28 39.97 2.43 -15.96
N GLN A 29 39.11 3.21 -16.61
CA GLN A 29 39.45 4.10 -17.72
C GLN A 29 39.14 5.57 -17.37
N ALA A 30 39.83 6.49 -18.04
CA ALA A 30 39.74 7.93 -17.78
C ALA A 30 38.38 8.55 -18.16
N ASP A 31 37.55 7.86 -18.94
CA ASP A 31 36.22 8.29 -19.39
C ASP A 31 35.09 7.88 -18.42
N LEU A 32 35.45 7.61 -17.15
CA LEU A 32 34.56 7.18 -16.07
C LEU A 32 33.89 5.83 -16.37
N THR A 33 34.64 4.90 -16.97
CA THR A 33 34.18 3.53 -17.17
C THR A 33 35.10 2.50 -16.50
N ALA A 34 34.52 1.35 -16.17
CA ALA A 34 35.25 0.15 -15.79
C ALA A 34 34.92 -0.98 -16.76
N ILE A 35 35.95 -1.65 -17.29
CA ILE A 35 35.80 -2.80 -18.17
C ILE A 35 36.08 -4.07 -17.37
N ALA A 36 35.12 -5.01 -17.38
CA ALA A 36 35.30 -6.38 -16.94
C ALA A 36 35.47 -7.30 -18.16
N PRO A 37 36.68 -7.81 -18.43
CA PRO A 37 36.96 -8.63 -19.62
C PRO A 37 36.39 -10.06 -19.55
N GLY A 38 35.73 -10.41 -18.45
CA GLY A 38 35.13 -11.72 -18.20
C GLY A 38 34.12 -11.65 -17.05
N PRO A 39 33.50 -12.78 -16.68
CA PRO A 39 32.50 -12.81 -15.63
C PRO A 39 33.13 -12.45 -14.28
N LEU A 40 32.60 -11.41 -13.63
CA LEU A 40 33.05 -11.03 -12.30
C LEU A 40 32.48 -11.97 -11.24
N GLN A 41 33.19 -12.12 -10.13
CA GLN A 41 32.61 -12.68 -8.93
C GLN A 41 31.33 -11.93 -8.53
N SER A 42 30.31 -12.67 -8.10
CA SER A 42 28.98 -12.10 -7.81
C SER A 42 29.04 -10.99 -6.77
N GLY A 43 29.94 -11.08 -5.78
CA GLY A 43 30.16 -10.05 -4.78
C GLY A 43 30.71 -8.75 -5.34
N LEU A 44 31.68 -8.82 -6.26
CA LEU A 44 32.22 -7.64 -6.95
C LEU A 44 31.20 -7.05 -7.91
N ALA A 45 30.55 -7.87 -8.74
CA ALA A 45 29.52 -7.42 -9.68
C ALA A 45 28.40 -6.65 -8.98
N ARG A 46 27.93 -7.13 -7.82
CA ARG A 46 26.90 -6.45 -7.02
C ARG A 46 27.37 -5.11 -6.48
N ARG A 47 28.60 -5.03 -5.95
CA ARG A 47 29.18 -3.77 -5.44
C ARG A 47 29.39 -2.77 -6.57
N LEU A 48 29.91 -3.20 -7.72
CA LEU A 48 30.05 -2.33 -8.89
C LEU A 48 28.71 -1.81 -9.40
N ARG A 49 27.65 -2.64 -9.43
CA ARG A 49 26.29 -2.17 -9.79
C ARG A 49 25.71 -1.16 -8.80
N LEU A 50 26.23 -1.09 -7.57
CA LEU A 50 25.81 -0.06 -6.63
C LEU A 50 26.42 1.31 -7.01
N VAL A 51 27.70 1.32 -7.38
CA VAL A 51 28.48 2.55 -7.67
C VAL A 51 28.51 2.95 -9.14
N ALA A 52 28.10 2.07 -10.06
CA ALA A 52 28.10 2.27 -11.51
C ALA A 52 26.91 1.55 -12.18
N ASP A 53 26.55 1.98 -13.37
CA ASP A 53 25.53 1.32 -14.21
C ASP A 53 26.18 0.47 -15.30
N VAL A 54 25.52 -0.60 -15.72
CA VAL A 54 26.01 -1.44 -16.82
C VAL A 54 25.59 -0.80 -18.14
N GLU A 55 26.55 -0.36 -18.94
CA GLU A 55 26.32 0.24 -20.25
C GLU A 55 26.27 -0.83 -21.35
N SER A 56 27.13 -1.85 -21.25
CA SER A 56 27.18 -2.96 -22.20
C SER A 56 27.52 -4.27 -21.49
N THR A 57 26.95 -5.36 -21.98
CA THR A 57 27.15 -6.74 -21.48
C THR A 57 27.72 -7.67 -22.56
N GLY A 58 28.34 -7.12 -23.61
CA GLY A 58 28.94 -7.87 -24.70
C GLY A 58 30.17 -8.71 -24.26
N GLY A 59 31.14 -8.88 -25.16
CA GLY A 59 32.37 -9.64 -24.87
C GLY A 59 33.16 -9.14 -23.65
N ALA A 60 32.92 -7.90 -23.23
CA ALA A 60 33.30 -7.37 -21.93
C ALA A 60 32.12 -6.59 -21.34
N THR A 61 31.93 -6.69 -20.02
CA THR A 61 30.92 -5.86 -19.34
C THR A 61 31.51 -4.50 -19.06
N VAL A 62 30.86 -3.44 -19.54
CA VAL A 62 31.27 -2.05 -19.31
C VAL A 62 30.36 -1.44 -18.26
N TYR A 63 30.98 -0.93 -17.21
CA TYR A 63 30.32 -0.18 -16.14
C TYR A 63 30.62 1.30 -16.32
N ARG A 64 29.62 2.17 -16.23
CA ARG A 64 29.77 3.63 -16.28
C ARG A 64 29.50 4.24 -14.92
N PHE A 65 30.44 5.04 -14.44
CA PHE A 65 30.27 5.87 -13.26
C PHE A 65 29.67 7.22 -13.66
N THR A 66 28.63 7.63 -12.95
CA THR A 66 28.00 8.94 -13.13
C THR A 66 27.76 9.59 -11.78
N PRO A 67 27.52 10.92 -11.74
CA PRO A 67 27.07 11.58 -10.52
C PRO A 67 25.90 10.87 -9.81
N ALA A 68 24.96 10.32 -10.58
CA ALA A 68 23.78 9.64 -10.06
C ALA A 68 24.13 8.29 -9.42
N THR A 69 25.05 7.52 -10.00
CA THR A 69 25.44 6.20 -9.48
C THR A 69 26.29 6.33 -8.21
N ILE A 70 27.18 7.33 -8.15
CA ILE A 70 27.93 7.64 -6.93
C ILE A 70 26.98 8.11 -5.82
N ARG A 71 26.05 9.01 -6.14
CA ARG A 71 25.02 9.45 -5.19
C ARG A 71 24.21 8.27 -4.66
N ARG A 72 23.81 7.33 -5.53
CA ARG A 72 23.07 6.12 -5.15
C ARG A 72 23.84 5.29 -4.12
N ALA A 73 25.16 5.17 -4.26
CA ALA A 73 25.97 4.48 -3.27
C ALA A 73 25.97 5.19 -1.91
N PHE A 74 26.06 6.52 -1.90
CA PHE A 74 25.99 7.31 -0.66
C PHE A 74 24.60 7.30 -0.02
N ASP A 75 23.54 7.30 -0.83
CA ASP A 75 22.16 7.11 -0.34
C ASP A 75 21.99 5.70 0.28
N ALA A 76 22.78 4.71 -0.15
CA ALA A 76 22.85 3.37 0.45
C ALA A 76 23.82 3.29 1.65
N GLY A 77 24.36 4.42 2.12
CA GLY A 77 25.20 4.51 3.31
C GLY A 77 26.70 4.30 3.06
N TRP A 78 27.15 4.23 1.82
CA TRP A 78 28.60 4.18 1.52
C TRP A 78 29.25 5.54 1.72
N THR A 79 30.51 5.55 2.14
CA THR A 79 31.35 6.74 2.21
C THR A 79 32.23 6.88 0.97
N ALA A 80 32.84 8.06 0.79
CA ALA A 80 33.83 8.26 -0.26
C ALA A 80 35.02 7.29 -0.10
N SER A 81 35.45 7.01 1.13
CA SER A 81 36.50 6.03 1.43
C SER A 81 36.11 4.64 0.96
N ASP A 82 34.90 4.18 1.29
CA ASP A 82 34.43 2.83 0.89
C ASP A 82 34.41 2.67 -0.64
N VAL A 83 34.02 3.72 -1.36
CA VAL A 83 34.03 3.70 -2.84
C VAL A 83 35.45 3.68 -3.38
N ASN A 84 36.34 4.53 -2.86
CA ASN A 84 37.74 4.58 -3.30
C ASN A 84 38.47 3.26 -2.97
N GLU A 85 38.29 2.69 -1.78
CA GLU A 85 38.85 1.40 -1.36
C GLU A 85 38.34 0.25 -2.24
N LEU A 86 37.05 0.24 -2.60
CA LEU A 86 36.49 -0.74 -3.54
C LEU A 86 37.22 -0.67 -4.89
N LEU A 87 37.40 0.55 -5.42
CA LEU A 87 38.03 0.78 -6.71
C LEU A 87 39.52 0.40 -6.68
N GLU A 88 40.25 0.79 -5.65
CA GLU A 88 41.67 0.46 -5.48
C GLU A 88 41.89 -1.04 -5.31
N ALA A 89 41.07 -1.71 -4.51
CA ALA A 89 41.23 -3.14 -4.23
C ALA A 89 40.92 -4.04 -5.45
N HIS A 90 40.04 -3.61 -6.35
CA HIS A 90 39.56 -4.43 -7.47
C HIS A 90 39.92 -3.84 -8.84
N SER A 91 40.78 -2.82 -8.92
CA SER A 91 41.27 -2.30 -10.20
C SER A 91 42.65 -2.85 -10.52
N ARG A 92 42.84 -3.29 -11.77
CA ARG A 92 44.17 -3.64 -12.30
C ARG A 92 44.96 -2.44 -12.81
N THR A 93 44.30 -1.32 -13.01
CA THR A 93 44.91 -0.04 -13.38
C THR A 93 44.81 0.94 -12.20
N PRO A 94 45.70 1.93 -12.09
CA PRO A 94 45.52 3.01 -11.12
C PRO A 94 44.15 3.68 -11.27
N VAL A 95 43.54 4.10 -10.16
CA VAL A 95 42.25 4.81 -10.20
C VAL A 95 42.43 6.13 -10.96
N PRO A 96 41.68 6.38 -12.05
CA PRO A 96 41.80 7.62 -12.80
C PRO A 96 41.40 8.82 -11.95
N GLN A 97 42.21 9.88 -12.00
CA GLN A 97 41.94 11.13 -11.27
C GLN A 97 40.53 11.71 -11.50
N PRO A 98 39.94 11.67 -12.72
CA PRO A 98 38.57 12.13 -12.93
C PRO A 98 37.53 11.38 -12.08
N LEU A 99 37.75 10.08 -11.85
CA LEU A 99 36.85 9.25 -11.06
C LEU A 99 36.96 9.59 -9.57
N THR A 100 38.19 9.74 -9.04
CA THR A 100 38.42 10.20 -7.66
C THR A 100 37.78 11.57 -7.43
N TYR A 101 37.95 12.51 -8.38
CA TYR A 101 37.35 13.83 -8.28
C TYR A 101 35.82 13.79 -8.27
N LEU A 102 35.21 12.95 -9.12
CA LEU A 102 33.77 12.74 -9.14
C LEU A 102 33.26 12.24 -7.78
N VAL A 103 33.92 11.25 -7.18
CA VAL A 103 33.55 10.69 -5.87
C VAL A 103 33.60 11.78 -4.80
N GLU A 104 34.71 12.50 -4.70
CA GLU A 104 34.90 13.56 -3.71
C GLU A 104 33.93 14.72 -3.89
N ASP A 105 33.64 15.10 -5.14
CA ASP A 105 32.73 16.19 -5.41
C ASP A 105 31.28 15.87 -5.02
N ILE A 106 30.84 14.64 -5.29
CA ILE A 106 29.53 14.18 -4.84
C ILE A 106 29.50 14.04 -3.32
N ALA A 107 30.59 13.60 -2.69
CA ALA A 107 30.66 13.43 -1.24
C ALA A 107 30.49 14.78 -0.51
N ARG A 108 31.13 15.84 -1.01
CA ARG A 108 30.96 17.21 -0.49
C ARG A 108 29.54 17.74 -0.62
N ARG A 109 28.81 17.33 -1.66
CA ARG A 109 27.45 17.80 -1.94
C ARG A 109 26.36 16.94 -1.27
N HIS A 110 26.66 15.67 -1.01
CA HIS A 110 25.76 14.74 -0.37
C HIS A 110 25.50 15.12 1.08
N GLY A 111 24.24 15.01 1.53
CA GLY A 111 23.86 15.29 2.91
C GLY A 111 24.01 16.75 3.40
N ARG A 112 24.27 17.73 2.51
CA ARG A 112 24.28 19.17 2.86
C ARG A 112 22.91 19.68 3.32
N VAL A 113 21.85 19.22 2.66
CA VAL A 113 20.47 19.47 3.07
C VAL A 113 19.97 18.22 3.77
N ARG A 114 19.52 18.37 5.01
CA ARG A 114 19.03 17.26 5.84
C ARG A 114 17.57 17.50 6.17
N VAL A 115 16.75 16.49 5.92
CA VAL A 115 15.35 16.48 6.32
C VAL A 115 15.20 15.54 7.49
N GLY A 116 14.53 15.99 8.54
CA GLY A 116 14.18 15.18 9.69
C GLY A 116 12.69 15.31 9.99
N ALA A 117 12.10 14.27 10.58
CA ALA A 117 10.75 14.35 11.09
C ALA A 117 10.68 15.31 12.29
N ALA A 118 9.65 16.15 12.33
CA ALA A 118 9.24 16.94 13.48
C ALA A 118 7.71 16.92 13.53
N SER A 119 7.15 16.25 14.55
CA SER A 119 5.69 16.08 14.69
C SER A 119 5.01 17.36 15.16
N SER A 120 5.71 18.18 15.93
CA SER A 120 5.31 19.53 16.32
C SER A 120 6.52 20.37 16.71
N PHE A 121 6.30 21.65 16.98
CA PHE A 121 7.32 22.55 17.50
C PHE A 121 6.81 23.27 18.76
N VAL A 122 7.75 23.80 19.55
CA VAL A 122 7.50 24.67 20.70
C VAL A 122 8.26 25.95 20.46
N ARG A 123 7.56 27.08 20.45
CA ARG A 123 8.14 28.41 20.35
C ARG A 123 8.02 29.12 21.69
N CYS A 124 9.10 29.77 22.12
CA CYS A 124 9.10 30.62 23.29
C CYS A 124 10.06 31.78 23.04
N ASP A 125 9.66 33.00 23.39
CA ASP A 125 10.50 34.18 23.21
C ASP A 125 11.66 34.23 24.22
N ASP A 126 11.55 33.48 25.33
CA ASP A 126 12.63 33.29 26.29
C ASP A 126 13.43 32.02 26.00
N GLU A 127 14.71 32.21 25.64
CA GLU A 127 15.67 31.13 25.39
C GLU A 127 16.00 30.33 26.66
N ALA A 128 16.00 30.96 27.83
CA ALA A 128 16.33 30.27 29.09
C ALA A 128 15.29 29.19 29.41
N THR A 129 14.00 29.52 29.27
CA THR A 129 12.89 28.57 29.42
C THR A 129 13.04 27.34 28.50
N LEU A 130 13.45 27.52 27.24
CA LEU A 130 13.67 26.38 26.33
C LEU A 130 14.91 25.56 26.72
N GLY A 131 15.94 26.20 27.26
CA GLY A 131 17.10 25.53 27.84
C GLY A 131 16.74 24.64 29.03
N GLU A 132 15.92 25.14 29.95
CA GLU A 132 15.39 24.37 31.07
C GLU A 132 14.58 23.17 30.59
N LEU A 133 13.67 23.39 29.63
CA LEU A 133 12.81 22.33 29.10
C LEU A 133 13.59 21.20 28.42
N LEU A 134 14.72 21.51 27.77
CA LEU A 134 15.60 20.50 27.15
C LEU A 134 16.32 19.62 28.19
N THR A 135 16.54 20.12 29.40
CA THR A 135 17.26 19.41 30.47
C THR A 135 16.34 18.73 31.48
N ASP A 136 15.06 19.14 31.54
CA ASP A 136 14.07 18.53 32.43
C ASP A 136 13.72 17.09 32.01
N ARG A 137 13.98 16.14 32.90
CA ARG A 137 13.69 14.71 32.70
C ARG A 137 12.19 14.44 32.44
N ARG A 138 11.29 15.29 32.94
CA ARG A 138 9.84 15.16 32.72
C ARG A 138 9.45 15.38 31.25
N ALA A 139 10.27 16.11 30.47
CA ALA A 139 10.10 16.34 29.04
C ALA A 139 10.79 15.30 28.15
N ALA A 140 11.51 14.32 28.71
CA ALA A 140 12.26 13.32 27.93
C ALA A 140 11.38 12.55 26.94
N ALA A 141 10.13 12.26 27.32
CA ALA A 141 9.16 11.58 26.45
C ALA A 141 8.79 12.39 25.19
N LEU A 142 8.93 13.73 25.23
CA LEU A 142 8.64 14.61 24.09
C LEU A 142 9.73 14.56 23.01
N ARG A 143 10.92 14.04 23.36
CA ARG A 143 12.12 13.97 22.51
C ARG A 143 12.41 15.31 21.82
N LEU A 144 12.54 16.34 22.64
CA LEU A 144 12.79 17.70 22.19
C LEU A 144 14.18 17.82 21.58
N ARG A 145 14.28 18.58 20.50
CA ARG A 145 15.54 18.94 19.85
C ARG A 145 15.51 20.41 19.47
N ARG A 146 16.57 21.14 19.79
CA ARG A 146 16.69 22.55 19.44
C ARG A 146 16.84 22.75 17.93
N LEU A 147 15.99 23.59 17.34
CA LEU A 147 16.08 24.00 15.92
C LEU A 147 16.61 25.43 15.78
N ALA A 148 16.23 26.30 16.70
CA ALA A 148 16.66 27.70 16.78
C ALA A 148 16.74 28.13 18.26
N PRO A 149 17.28 29.33 18.57
CA PRO A 149 17.31 29.83 19.93
C PRO A 149 15.93 29.85 20.61
N THR A 150 14.88 30.21 19.87
CA THR A 150 13.50 30.33 20.36
C THR A 150 12.57 29.20 19.89
N VAL A 151 13.11 28.12 19.29
CA VAL A 151 12.30 27.03 18.72
C VAL A 151 12.88 25.64 19.00
N LEU A 152 12.05 24.77 19.56
CA LEU A 152 12.31 23.34 19.71
C LEU A 152 11.41 22.53 18.78
N ALA A 153 11.94 21.48 18.15
CA ALA A 153 11.15 20.42 17.54
C ALA A 153 10.86 19.32 18.56
N ALA A 154 9.64 18.78 18.52
CA ALA A 154 9.25 17.58 19.25
C ALA A 154 8.95 16.45 18.27
N GLN A 155 9.23 15.20 18.68
CA GLN A 155 8.78 14.01 17.93
C GLN A 155 7.37 13.58 18.33
N SER A 156 6.81 14.18 19.38
CA SER A 156 5.44 13.93 19.83
C SER A 156 4.42 14.84 19.12
N PRO A 157 3.16 14.42 18.93
CA PRO A 157 2.11 15.29 18.39
C PRO A 157 1.84 16.51 19.28
N ALA A 158 1.41 17.62 18.69
CA ALA A 158 1.17 18.88 19.39
C ALA A 158 0.26 18.76 20.63
N VAL A 159 -0.78 17.92 20.56
CA VAL A 159 -1.70 17.68 21.70
C VAL A 159 -0.96 17.08 22.90
N VAL A 160 -0.07 16.11 22.67
CA VAL A 160 0.72 15.46 23.73
C VAL A 160 1.71 16.45 24.33
N VAL A 161 2.33 17.29 23.48
CA VAL A 161 3.25 18.34 23.94
C VAL A 161 2.52 19.36 24.81
N LEU A 162 1.33 19.83 24.39
CA LEU A 162 0.51 20.77 25.15
C LEU A 162 0.13 20.22 26.52
N ASP A 163 -0.40 19.00 26.56
CA ASP A 163 -0.83 18.37 27.82
C ASP A 163 0.37 18.15 28.75
N ARG A 164 1.50 17.68 28.21
CA ARG A 164 2.70 17.43 29.02
C ARG A 164 3.31 18.72 29.59
N LEU A 165 3.33 19.79 28.81
CA LEU A 165 3.80 21.09 29.28
C LEU A 165 2.90 21.64 30.39
N ARG A 166 1.58 21.43 30.30
CA ARG A 166 0.64 21.78 31.38
C ARG A 166 0.89 20.97 32.64
N ASP A 167 1.10 19.66 32.52
CA ASP A 167 1.46 18.80 33.66
C ASP A 167 2.77 19.23 34.34
N MET A 168 3.66 19.86 33.58
CA MET A 168 4.94 20.38 34.09
C MET A 168 4.81 21.77 34.76
N GLY A 169 3.64 22.40 34.67
CA GLY A 169 3.35 23.72 35.25
C GLY A 169 3.46 24.89 34.28
N TYR A 170 3.72 24.64 33.00
CA TYR A 170 3.72 25.69 31.97
C TYR A 170 2.30 26.01 31.49
N THR A 171 2.12 27.20 30.93
CA THR A 171 0.87 27.65 30.30
C THR A 171 1.02 27.77 28.78
N PRO A 172 1.17 26.65 28.05
CA PRO A 172 1.37 26.70 26.60
C PRO A 172 0.07 27.04 25.89
N ALA A 173 0.19 27.78 24.79
CA ALA A 173 -0.91 28.03 23.86
C ALA A 173 -0.72 27.21 22.59
N ALA A 174 -1.82 26.75 21.98
CA ALA A 174 -1.74 26.04 20.71
C ALA A 174 -1.50 27.06 19.59
N GLU A 175 -0.62 26.74 18.65
CA GLU A 175 -0.39 27.56 17.45
C GLU A 175 -1.10 26.88 16.25
N GLY A 176 -1.78 27.67 15.44
CA GLY A 176 -2.45 27.26 14.21
C GLY A 176 -1.45 27.05 13.08
N SER A 177 -1.92 26.53 11.93
CA SER A 177 -1.06 26.31 10.75
C SER A 177 -0.43 27.59 10.21
N ASP A 178 -1.07 28.73 10.45
CA ASP A 178 -0.63 30.05 9.96
C ASP A 178 0.17 30.83 11.01
N GLY A 179 0.47 30.22 12.16
CA GLY A 179 1.23 30.86 13.26
C GLY A 179 0.37 31.60 14.29
N ASP A 180 -0.95 31.66 14.08
CA ASP A 180 -1.87 32.30 15.02
C ASP A 180 -2.05 31.49 16.29
N VAL A 181 -2.09 32.17 17.44
CA VAL A 181 -2.36 31.52 18.73
C VAL A 181 -3.84 31.10 18.80
N VAL A 182 -4.08 29.80 18.76
CA VAL A 182 -5.40 29.19 18.88
C VAL A 182 -5.74 28.97 20.35
N VAL A 183 -6.63 29.81 20.88
CA VAL A 183 -7.25 29.59 22.20
C VAL A 183 -8.29 28.48 22.06
N ARG A 184 -7.89 27.22 22.31
CA ARG A 184 -8.85 26.12 22.42
C ARG A 184 -9.56 26.19 23.77
N ARG A 185 -10.85 26.54 23.75
CA ARG A 185 -11.80 26.14 24.81
C ARG A 185 -11.72 24.60 24.94
N PRO A 186 -11.81 24.00 26.14
CA PRO A 186 -11.74 22.55 26.28
C PRO A 186 -12.94 21.92 25.59
N GLU A 187 -12.80 21.63 24.31
CA GLU A 187 -13.77 20.85 23.57
C GLU A 187 -13.63 19.40 24.00
N SER A 188 -14.78 18.82 24.35
CA SER A 188 -14.98 17.40 24.64
C SER A 188 -14.07 16.53 23.78
N ARG A 189 -13.37 15.58 24.41
CA ARG A 189 -12.51 14.57 23.75
C ARG A 189 -13.29 13.84 22.67
N ARG A 190 -13.28 14.38 21.45
CA ARG A 190 -13.79 13.71 20.25
C ARG A 190 -12.62 12.97 19.63
N THR A 191 -12.85 11.71 19.33
CA THR A 191 -11.92 10.88 18.57
C THR A 191 -11.56 11.61 17.28
N PRO A 192 -10.27 11.76 16.93
CA PRO A 192 -9.90 12.40 15.68
C PRO A 192 -10.59 11.65 14.53
N VAL A 193 -11.16 12.41 13.57
CA VAL A 193 -11.71 11.82 12.34
C VAL A 193 -10.60 10.98 11.72
N ARG A 194 -10.81 9.66 11.67
CA ARG A 194 -9.86 8.71 11.09
C ARG A 194 -9.62 9.14 9.65
N ARG A 195 -8.47 9.77 9.37
CA ARG A 195 -8.01 9.99 8.00
C ARG A 195 -7.87 8.62 7.37
N SER A 196 -8.74 8.31 6.42
CA SER A 196 -8.65 7.13 5.57
C SER A 196 -7.26 7.13 4.95
N GLN A 197 -6.44 6.13 5.26
CA GLN A 197 -5.17 5.96 4.56
C GLN A 197 -5.47 5.78 3.06
N PRO A 198 -4.67 6.35 2.15
CA PRO A 198 -4.80 6.04 0.73
C PRO A 198 -4.58 4.53 0.57
N VAL A 199 -5.59 3.85 0.05
CA VAL A 199 -5.54 2.41 -0.24
C VAL A 199 -4.38 2.20 -1.21
N THR A 200 -3.33 1.51 -0.76
CA THR A 200 -2.27 1.05 -1.64
C THR A 200 -2.89 0.02 -2.57
N THR A 201 -3.13 0.37 -3.83
CA THR A 201 -3.57 -0.58 -4.85
C THR A 201 -2.41 -1.52 -5.14
N THR A 202 -2.30 -2.58 -4.35
CA THR A 202 -1.50 -3.74 -4.71
C THR A 202 -2.14 -4.32 -5.96
N SER A 203 -1.37 -4.50 -7.03
CA SER A 203 -1.82 -5.19 -8.24
C SER A 203 -2.49 -6.51 -7.81
N PRO A 204 -3.69 -6.86 -8.32
CA PRO A 204 -4.35 -8.08 -7.91
C PRO A 204 -3.42 -9.27 -8.17
N ARG A 205 -3.11 -10.03 -7.12
CA ARG A 205 -2.39 -11.29 -7.24
C ARG A 205 -3.21 -12.18 -8.18
N GLU A 206 -2.54 -12.75 -9.18
CA GLU A 206 -3.19 -13.59 -10.19
C GLU A 206 -4.02 -14.69 -9.49
N PRO A 207 -5.34 -14.77 -9.76
CA PRO A 207 -6.23 -15.65 -9.00
C PRO A 207 -5.86 -17.10 -9.23
N GLN A 208 -5.80 -17.87 -8.15
CA GLN A 208 -5.43 -19.28 -8.21
C GLN A 208 -6.41 -20.05 -9.11
N PRO A 209 -5.94 -21.02 -9.93
CA PRO A 209 -6.78 -21.73 -10.91
C PRO A 209 -8.03 -22.37 -10.32
N ALA A 210 -7.95 -22.84 -9.07
CA ALA A 210 -9.09 -23.42 -8.35
C ALA A 210 -10.24 -22.40 -8.14
N LEU A 211 -9.92 -21.14 -7.83
CA LEU A 211 -10.92 -20.09 -7.61
C LEU A 211 -11.63 -19.69 -8.91
N LEU A 212 -10.92 -19.72 -10.04
CA LEU A 212 -11.51 -19.47 -11.36
C LEU A 212 -12.53 -20.55 -11.73
N VAL A 213 -12.22 -21.83 -11.47
CA VAL A 213 -13.14 -22.94 -11.72
C VAL A 213 -14.40 -22.80 -10.86
N THR A 214 -14.24 -22.47 -9.57
CA THR A 214 -15.38 -22.26 -8.67
C THR A 214 -16.24 -21.07 -9.12
N ALA A 215 -15.63 -19.95 -9.49
CA ALA A 215 -16.34 -18.76 -9.96
C ALA A 215 -17.13 -19.03 -11.27
N VAL A 216 -16.53 -19.72 -12.23
CA VAL A 216 -17.21 -20.11 -13.49
C VAL A 216 -18.36 -21.08 -13.21
N SER A 217 -18.18 -22.02 -12.27
CA SER A 217 -19.24 -22.94 -11.89
C SER A 217 -20.44 -22.23 -11.24
N ALA A 218 -20.18 -21.22 -10.40
CA ALA A 218 -21.22 -20.40 -9.77
C ALA A 218 -21.97 -19.54 -10.78
N LEU A 219 -21.27 -18.92 -11.75
CA LEU A 219 -21.89 -18.17 -12.85
C LEU A 219 -22.81 -19.07 -13.69
N ARG A 220 -22.34 -20.25 -14.07
CA ARG A 220 -23.15 -21.21 -14.83
C ARG A 220 -24.33 -21.76 -14.03
N ALA A 221 -24.21 -21.88 -12.71
CA ALA A 221 -25.32 -22.24 -11.85
C ALA A 221 -26.38 -21.12 -11.80
N GLY A 222 -25.94 -19.87 -11.71
CA GLY A 222 -26.82 -18.69 -11.78
C GLY A 222 -27.53 -18.54 -13.13
N GLU A 223 -26.85 -18.77 -14.24
CA GLU A 223 -27.47 -18.77 -15.58
C GLU A 223 -28.53 -19.86 -15.73
N ARG A 224 -28.29 -21.06 -15.20
CA ARG A 224 -29.30 -22.14 -15.20
C ARG A 224 -30.50 -21.80 -14.32
N ALA A 225 -30.29 -21.11 -13.20
CA ALA A 225 -31.39 -20.63 -12.35
C ALA A 225 -32.20 -19.51 -13.04
N ALA A 226 -31.55 -18.62 -13.79
CA ALA A 226 -32.21 -17.57 -14.57
C ALA A 226 -33.00 -18.14 -15.77
N ALA A 227 -32.55 -19.26 -16.35
CA ALA A 227 -33.24 -19.94 -17.46
C ALA A 227 -34.57 -20.61 -17.06
N VAL A 228 -34.87 -20.75 -15.76
CA VAL A 228 -36.13 -21.34 -15.25
C VAL A 228 -37.20 -20.27 -14.98
N THR A 229 -37.07 -19.07 -15.54
CA THR A 229 -38.14 -18.06 -15.49
C THR A 229 -39.28 -18.44 -16.45
N VAL A 230 -40.08 -19.43 -16.05
CA VAL A 230 -41.34 -19.80 -16.71
C VAL A 230 -42.32 -18.65 -16.48
N SER A 231 -42.57 -17.85 -17.52
CA SER A 231 -43.70 -16.92 -17.56
C SER A 231 -44.99 -17.72 -17.44
N ARG A 232 -45.55 -17.79 -16.23
CA ARG A 232 -46.90 -18.34 -16.01
C ARG A 232 -47.92 -17.29 -16.46
N PRO A 233 -49.02 -17.68 -17.13
CA PRO A 233 -50.08 -16.75 -17.49
C PRO A 233 -50.65 -16.10 -16.21
N THR A 234 -50.98 -14.81 -16.29
CA THR A 234 -51.41 -13.98 -15.14
C THR A 234 -52.66 -14.51 -14.42
N ALA A 235 -53.50 -15.30 -15.10
CA ALA A 235 -54.67 -15.94 -14.51
C ALA A 235 -54.29 -16.97 -13.42
N ASP A 236 -53.24 -17.76 -13.64
CA ASP A 236 -52.78 -18.78 -12.69
C ASP A 236 -52.16 -18.13 -11.45
N VAL A 237 -51.48 -17.00 -11.64
CA VAL A 237 -50.89 -16.21 -10.54
C VAL A 237 -51.98 -15.62 -9.65
N LEU A 238 -53.07 -15.11 -10.23
CA LEU A 238 -54.21 -14.60 -9.45
C LEU A 238 -54.86 -15.69 -8.61
N ALA A 239 -55.04 -16.90 -9.16
CA ALA A 239 -55.64 -18.01 -8.43
C ALA A 239 -54.81 -18.38 -7.20
N ILE A 240 -53.49 -18.53 -7.37
CA ILE A 240 -52.56 -18.86 -6.27
C ILE A 240 -52.55 -17.78 -5.18
N LEU A 241 -52.52 -16.50 -5.58
CA LEU A 241 -52.54 -15.39 -4.61
C LEU A 241 -53.86 -15.30 -3.84
N THR A 242 -54.98 -15.59 -4.51
CA THR A 242 -56.31 -15.55 -3.87
C THR A 242 -56.49 -16.71 -2.89
N ASP A 243 -56.01 -17.90 -3.27
CA ASP A 243 -56.02 -19.09 -2.41
C ASP A 243 -55.17 -18.86 -1.16
N ALA A 244 -53.93 -18.41 -1.32
CA ALA A 244 -53.05 -18.09 -0.20
C ALA A 244 -53.59 -16.95 0.69
N ALA A 245 -54.29 -15.97 0.12
CA ALA A 245 -54.93 -14.91 0.91
C ALA A 245 -56.09 -15.44 1.78
N SER A 246 -56.79 -16.47 1.31
CA SER A 246 -57.85 -17.12 2.08
C SER A 246 -57.29 -18.05 3.16
N ALA A 247 -56.15 -18.68 2.90
CA ALA A 247 -55.47 -19.59 3.84
C ALA A 247 -54.55 -18.87 4.85
N GLY A 248 -54.17 -17.62 4.58
CA GLY A 248 -53.18 -16.88 5.39
C GLY A 248 -51.76 -17.42 5.22
N GLU A 249 -51.43 -17.96 4.05
CA GLU A 249 -50.13 -18.62 3.80
C GLU A 249 -49.13 -17.67 3.15
N SER A 250 -47.86 -17.76 3.58
CA SER A 250 -46.79 -16.97 3.00
C SER A 250 -46.33 -17.55 1.65
N LEU A 251 -46.18 -16.66 0.67
CA LEU A 251 -45.72 -16.97 -0.67
C LEU A 251 -44.42 -16.26 -0.99
N TRP A 252 -43.55 -16.95 -1.73
CA TRP A 252 -42.40 -16.34 -2.36
C TRP A 252 -42.81 -15.82 -3.74
N ILE A 253 -42.51 -14.56 -4.02
CA ILE A 253 -42.76 -13.92 -5.31
C ILE A 253 -41.50 -13.29 -5.90
N GLY A 254 -41.36 -13.42 -7.22
CA GLY A 254 -40.52 -12.54 -8.02
C GLY A 254 -41.34 -11.32 -8.45
N TYR A 255 -40.84 -10.11 -8.24
CA TYR A 255 -41.54 -8.87 -8.55
C TYR A 255 -40.61 -7.85 -9.21
N VAL A 256 -41.05 -7.25 -10.31
CA VAL A 256 -40.33 -6.17 -11.00
C VAL A 256 -40.99 -4.82 -10.66
N ASP A 257 -40.20 -3.86 -10.18
CA ASP A 257 -40.70 -2.51 -9.87
C ASP A 257 -40.90 -1.63 -11.12
N ALA A 258 -41.33 -0.37 -10.92
CA ALA A 258 -41.60 0.54 -12.03
C ALA A 258 -40.32 0.94 -12.80
N GLU A 259 -39.18 0.83 -12.13
CA GLU A 259 -37.85 1.11 -12.65
C GLU A 259 -37.22 -0.11 -13.33
N GLY A 260 -37.98 -1.22 -13.47
CA GLY A 260 -37.53 -2.44 -14.14
C GLY A 260 -36.59 -3.30 -13.31
N ARG A 261 -36.40 -3.03 -12.01
CA ARG A 261 -35.55 -3.85 -11.13
C ARG A 261 -36.34 -5.03 -10.58
N GLY A 262 -35.84 -6.23 -10.89
CA GLY A 262 -36.35 -7.48 -10.31
C GLY A 262 -35.93 -7.62 -8.84
N SER A 263 -36.88 -8.01 -8.00
CA SER A 263 -36.67 -8.32 -6.59
C SER A 263 -37.41 -9.61 -6.23
N GLN A 264 -36.87 -10.37 -5.28
CA GLN A 264 -37.51 -11.58 -4.75
C GLN A 264 -37.98 -11.29 -3.33
N ARG A 265 -39.20 -11.69 -2.98
CA ARG A 265 -39.83 -11.34 -1.69
C ARG A 265 -40.69 -12.46 -1.16
N VAL A 266 -40.77 -12.54 0.17
CA VAL A 266 -41.75 -13.36 0.87
C VAL A 266 -42.88 -12.45 1.33
N ILE A 267 -44.10 -12.76 0.90
CA ILE A 267 -45.29 -11.97 1.20
C ILE A 267 -46.37 -12.84 1.82
N GLU A 268 -47.12 -12.28 2.75
CA GLU A 268 -48.36 -12.86 3.28
C GLU A 268 -49.53 -12.08 2.69
N PRO A 269 -50.22 -12.59 1.65
CA PRO A 269 -51.28 -11.88 0.97
C PRO A 269 -52.51 -11.76 1.86
N VAL A 270 -53.09 -10.57 1.91
CA VAL A 270 -54.27 -10.25 2.74
C VAL A 270 -55.51 -10.05 1.86
N SER A 271 -55.35 -9.44 0.69
CA SER A 271 -56.46 -9.27 -0.26
C SER A 271 -55.96 -9.12 -1.69
N VAL A 272 -56.72 -9.68 -2.64
CA VAL A 272 -56.49 -9.55 -4.09
C VAL A 272 -57.69 -8.84 -4.70
N VAL A 273 -57.51 -7.61 -5.19
CA VAL A 273 -58.58 -6.81 -5.80
C VAL A 273 -58.04 -6.07 -7.02
N GLY A 274 -58.77 -6.12 -8.14
CA GLY A 274 -58.46 -5.31 -9.32
C GLY A 274 -57.07 -5.55 -9.93
N GLY A 275 -56.54 -6.77 -9.82
CA GLY A 275 -55.19 -7.10 -10.32
C GLY A 275 -54.05 -6.55 -9.46
N GLN A 276 -54.34 -6.16 -8.22
CA GLN A 276 -53.36 -5.84 -7.17
C GLN A 276 -53.51 -6.83 -6.02
N VAL A 277 -52.40 -7.22 -5.40
CA VAL A 277 -52.41 -7.93 -4.11
C VAL A 277 -51.85 -7.03 -3.02
N SER A 278 -52.62 -6.84 -1.96
CA SER A 278 -52.14 -6.22 -0.73
C SER A 278 -51.62 -7.32 0.18
N ALA A 279 -50.35 -7.23 0.57
CA ALA A 279 -49.67 -8.26 1.31
C ALA A 279 -48.66 -7.69 2.30
N TYR A 280 -48.43 -8.38 3.40
CA TYR A 280 -47.35 -8.04 4.33
C TYR A 280 -46.01 -8.49 3.76
N ASP A 281 -45.10 -7.55 3.51
CA ASP A 281 -43.78 -7.80 2.94
C ASP A 281 -42.78 -8.06 4.08
N HIS A 282 -42.42 -9.34 4.31
CA HIS A 282 -41.53 -9.72 5.41
C HIS A 282 -40.12 -9.12 5.28
N LEU A 283 -39.68 -8.75 4.07
CA LEU A 283 -38.39 -8.12 3.86
C LEU A 283 -38.36 -6.70 4.43
N ARG A 284 -39.49 -5.98 4.38
CA ARG A 284 -39.57 -4.58 4.81
C ARG A 284 -40.42 -4.37 6.06
N GLY A 285 -41.06 -5.42 6.57
CA GLY A 285 -41.88 -5.39 7.77
C GLY A 285 -43.11 -4.50 7.65
N ALA A 286 -43.68 -4.33 6.46
CA ALA A 286 -44.79 -3.41 6.20
C ALA A 286 -45.79 -3.95 5.17
N MET A 287 -47.04 -3.51 5.29
CA MET A 287 -48.10 -3.80 4.31
C MET A 287 -47.85 -3.06 2.99
N ARG A 288 -47.92 -3.77 1.87
CA ARG A 288 -47.67 -3.20 0.53
C ARG A 288 -48.59 -3.77 -0.53
N SER A 289 -48.87 -2.97 -1.54
CA SER A 289 -49.61 -3.39 -2.74
C SER A 289 -48.64 -3.77 -3.86
N PHE A 290 -48.91 -4.90 -4.51
CA PHE A 290 -48.14 -5.44 -5.62
C PHE A 290 -49.04 -5.63 -6.84
N ALA A 291 -48.61 -5.12 -7.99
CA ALA A 291 -49.33 -5.31 -9.24
C ALA A 291 -49.11 -6.72 -9.78
N VAL A 292 -50.19 -7.48 -9.98
CA VAL A 292 -50.08 -8.90 -10.33
C VAL A 292 -49.41 -9.12 -11.68
N HIS A 293 -49.62 -8.23 -12.65
CA HIS A 293 -48.94 -8.27 -13.96
C HIS A 293 -47.42 -8.04 -13.89
N ARG A 294 -46.88 -7.63 -12.73
CA ARG A 294 -45.44 -7.44 -12.49
C ARG A 294 -44.82 -8.56 -11.65
N ILE A 295 -45.62 -9.55 -11.28
CA ILE A 295 -45.15 -10.74 -10.59
C ILE A 295 -44.61 -11.70 -11.65
N THR A 296 -43.31 -11.96 -11.61
CA THR A 296 -42.60 -12.79 -12.59
C THR A 296 -42.57 -14.27 -12.21
N GLY A 297 -42.94 -14.60 -10.97
CA GLY A 297 -43.08 -15.99 -10.51
C GLY A 297 -43.65 -16.04 -9.09
N VAL A 298 -44.34 -17.13 -8.76
CA VAL A 298 -44.90 -17.40 -7.43
C VAL A 298 -44.63 -18.85 -7.06
N SER A 299 -44.22 -19.07 -5.81
CA SER A 299 -44.03 -20.39 -5.20
C SER A 299 -44.44 -20.34 -3.73
N PRO A 300 -45.05 -21.40 -3.16
CA PRO A 300 -45.21 -21.52 -1.72
C PRO A 300 -43.86 -21.51 -1.01
N VAL A 301 -43.83 -20.94 0.19
CA VAL A 301 -42.68 -21.01 1.10
C VAL A 301 -42.81 -22.33 1.85
N ALA A 302 -41.91 -23.28 1.57
CA ALA A 302 -41.85 -24.56 2.29
C ALA A 302 -41.36 -24.39 3.73
#